data_AF-A0A8J4SW61-F1
#
_entry.id   AF-A0A8J4SW61-F1
#
_cell.length_a   1.000
_cell.length_b   1.000
_cell.length_c   1.000
_cell.angle_alpha   90.00
_cell.angle_beta   90.00
_cell.angle_gamma   90.00
#
_symmetry.space_group_name_H-M   'P 1'
#
loop_
_entity.id
_entity.type
_entity.pdbx_description
1 polymer ?
#
loop_
_entity_poly.entity_id
_entity_poly.type
_entity_poly.pdbx_seq_one_letter_code
_entity_poly.pdbx_strand_id
1 'polypeptide(L)'
;MFEVTYNPATPDATWTSLDNPGGTAFPDFPATGIARDSNGDLYVSNDFGVMLLANGSTSWATAGTGLPMVEVAGLTIVPSARVLYAATHGRSAWKLTLP
;
A
#
# COMPACT_ATOMS: atom_id res chain seq x y z
N MET A 1 -9.96 -0.11 -2.88
CA MET A 1 -9.46 0.34 -1.55
C MET A 1 -10.22 1.57 -1.05
N PHE A 2 -10.33 1.83 0.27
CA PHE A 2 -10.98 3.03 0.81
C PHE A 2 -10.15 3.73 1.90
N GLU A 3 -10.14 5.05 1.91
CA GLU A 3 -9.81 5.87 3.08
C GLU A 3 -11.09 6.16 3.85
N VAL A 4 -11.04 6.00 5.17
CA VAL A 4 -12.21 6.15 6.04
C VAL A 4 -11.86 7.16 7.13
N THR A 5 -12.59 8.27 7.16
CA THR A 5 -12.48 9.27 8.23
C THR A 5 -13.71 9.17 9.11
N TYR A 6 -13.51 8.76 10.36
CA TYR A 6 -14.57 8.69 11.37
C TYR A 6 -14.59 9.99 12.19
N ASN A 7 -15.77 10.56 12.37
CA ASN A 7 -15.99 11.65 13.30
C ASN A 7 -16.59 11.06 14.60
N PRO A 8 -15.99 11.29 15.78
CA PRO A 8 -16.57 10.81 17.03
C PRO A 8 -17.65 11.72 17.61
N ALA A 9 -17.77 12.98 17.15
CA ALA A 9 -18.70 13.97 17.71
C ALA A 9 -20.13 13.81 17.14
N THR A 10 -20.23 13.45 15.86
CA THR A 10 -21.43 12.93 15.21
C THR A 10 -21.04 11.55 14.73
N PRO A 11 -21.76 10.45 15.02
CA PRO A 11 -21.30 9.09 14.71
C PRO A 11 -21.41 8.78 13.20
N ASP A 12 -20.76 9.59 12.37
CA ASP A 12 -20.67 9.50 10.93
C ASP A 12 -19.24 9.17 10.48
N ALA A 13 -19.16 8.54 9.31
CA ALA A 13 -17.90 8.20 8.66
C ALA A 13 -18.00 8.58 7.19
N THR A 14 -16.96 9.24 6.67
CA THR A 14 -16.81 9.48 5.24
C THR A 14 -15.90 8.42 4.63
N TRP A 15 -16.33 7.87 3.50
CA TRP A 15 -15.62 6.83 2.77
C TRP A 15 -15.21 7.38 1.42
N THR A 16 -13.91 7.38 1.14
CA THR A 16 -13.36 7.82 -0.14
C THR A 16 -12.70 6.63 -0.82
N SER A 17 -13.17 6.28 -2.02
CA SER A 17 -12.53 5.21 -2.81
C SER A 17 -11.15 5.67 -3.25
N LEU A 18 -10.15 4.85 -2.93
CA LEU A 18 -8.79 4.96 -3.44
C LEU A 18 -8.54 3.96 -4.58
N ASP A 19 -9.54 3.18 -4.98
CA ASP A 19 -9.39 2.18 -6.04
C ASP A 19 -9.14 2.82 -7.41
N ASN A 20 -9.88 3.88 -7.70
CA ASN A 20 -9.70 4.71 -8.87
C ASN A 20 -9.84 6.18 -8.46
N PRO A 21 -8.80 6.80 -7.91
CA PRO A 21 -8.87 8.17 -7.39
C PRO A 21 -8.82 9.24 -8.50
N GLY A 22 -8.99 8.85 -9.78
CA GLY A 22 -8.98 9.75 -10.94
C GLY A 22 -7.69 9.72 -11.77
N GLY A 23 -6.68 8.97 -11.34
CA GLY A 23 -5.46 8.68 -12.11
C GLY A 23 -5.38 7.20 -12.51
N THR A 24 -4.18 6.61 -12.46
CA THR A 24 -4.01 5.16 -12.66
C THR A 24 -4.66 4.41 -11.50
N ALA A 25 -5.70 3.63 -11.79
CA ALA A 25 -6.40 2.82 -10.80
C ALA A 25 -5.49 1.74 -10.20
N PHE A 26 -5.82 1.30 -8.98
CA PHE A 26 -5.30 0.06 -8.44
C PHE A 26 -5.74 -1.06 -9.40
N PRO A 27 -4.84 -1.96 -9.81
CA PRO A 27 -5.20 -3.05 -10.70
C PRO A 27 -6.23 -3.97 -10.04
N ASP A 28 -7.05 -4.65 -10.84
CA ASP A 28 -8.06 -5.60 -10.38
C ASP A 28 -7.43 -6.92 -9.87
N PHE A 29 -6.60 -6.78 -8.84
CA PHE A 29 -5.92 -7.86 -8.13
C PHE A 29 -6.41 -7.91 -6.69
N PRO A 30 -6.41 -9.10 -6.06
CA PRO A 30 -6.68 -9.19 -4.63
C PRO A 30 -5.68 -8.35 -3.83
N ALA A 31 -6.17 -7.41 -3.04
CA ALA A 31 -5.34 -6.72 -2.05
C ALA A 31 -5.21 -7.60 -0.81
N THR A 32 -3.99 -8.00 -0.47
CA THR A 32 -3.69 -8.95 0.61
C THR A 32 -3.25 -8.26 1.90
N GLY A 33 -2.78 -7.01 1.80
CA GLY A 33 -2.26 -6.25 2.93
C GLY A 33 -2.04 -4.79 2.58
N ILE A 34 -1.96 -3.95 3.61
CA ILE A 34 -1.78 -2.51 3.49
C ILE A 34 -0.85 -2.00 4.59
N ALA A 35 0.06 -1.09 4.23
CA ALA A 35 0.92 -0.39 5.17
C ALA A 35 1.00 1.08 4.79
N ARG A 36 0.78 1.96 5.77
CA ARG A 36 0.88 3.41 5.59
C ARG A 36 2.18 3.90 6.22
N ASP A 37 2.94 4.65 5.45
CA ASP A 37 4.14 5.31 5.94
C ASP A 37 3.78 6.63 6.65
N SER A 38 4.69 7.09 7.51
CA SER A 38 4.65 8.36 8.23
C SER A 38 4.58 9.59 7.31
N ASN A 39 5.06 9.51 6.07
CA ASN A 39 4.95 10.56 5.07
C ASN A 39 3.58 10.58 4.37
N GLY A 40 2.70 9.62 4.68
CA GLY A 40 1.37 9.46 4.09
C GLY A 40 1.30 8.48 2.91
N ASP A 41 2.43 7.99 2.40
CA ASP A 41 2.46 7.00 1.32
C ASP A 41 1.75 5.72 1.72
N LEU A 42 1.03 5.12 0.77
CA LEU A 42 0.26 3.91 0.98
C LEU A 42 0.82 2.78 0.14
N TYR A 43 1.26 1.71 0.80
CA TYR A 43 1.77 0.50 0.18
C TYR A 43 0.75 -0.61 0.31
N VAL A 44 0.48 -1.33 -0.79
CA VAL A 44 -0.55 -2.36 -0.85
C VAL A 44 0.02 -3.60 -1.51
N SER A 45 0.01 -4.71 -0.79
CA SER A 45 0.42 -6.00 -1.34
C SER A 45 -0.71 -6.69 -2.09
N ASN A 46 -0.35 -7.47 -3.10
CA ASN A 46 -1.26 -8.27 -3.90
C ASN A 46 -0.57 -9.55 -4.41
N ASP A 47 -1.28 -10.33 -5.22
CA ASP A 47 -0.82 -11.60 -5.81
C ASP A 47 0.39 -11.48 -6.77
N PHE A 48 0.78 -10.26 -7.13
CA PHE A 48 1.85 -9.97 -8.09
C PHE A 48 2.94 -9.04 -7.56
N GLY A 49 2.81 -8.51 -6.34
CA GLY A 49 3.81 -7.64 -5.74
C GLY A 49 3.23 -6.59 -4.81
N VAL A 50 3.84 -5.40 -4.82
CA VAL A 50 3.46 -4.27 -3.98
C VAL A 50 3.22 -3.03 -4.85
N MET A 51 2.09 -2.38 -4.63
CA MET A 51 1.69 -1.12 -5.27
C MET A 51 1.87 0.02 -4.27
N LEU A 52 2.16 1.21 -4.78
CA LEU A 52 2.31 2.46 -4.05
C LEU A 52 1.26 3.46 -4.56
N LEU A 53 0.52 4.07 -3.65
CA LEU A 53 -0.13 5.36 -3.85
C LEU A 53 0.65 6.39 -3.03
N ALA A 54 1.44 7.21 -3.72
CA ALA A 54 2.21 8.27 -3.07
C ALA A 54 1.28 9.32 -2.47
N ASN A 55 1.67 9.93 -1.35
CA ASN A 55 0.86 10.95 -0.68
C ASN A 55 0.54 12.11 -1.64
N GLY A 56 -0.75 12.43 -1.77
CA GLY A 56 -1.25 13.45 -2.69
C GLY A 56 -1.35 13.02 -4.17
N SER A 57 -0.96 11.78 -4.51
CA SER A 57 -1.15 11.22 -5.85
C SER A 57 -2.56 10.66 -6.03
N THR A 58 -3.02 10.61 -7.28
CA THR A 58 -4.24 9.89 -7.71
C THR A 58 -3.92 8.67 -8.56
N SER A 59 -2.64 8.33 -8.72
CA SER A 59 -2.16 7.23 -9.54
C SER A 59 -1.41 6.21 -8.69
N TRP A 60 -1.83 4.95 -8.79
CA TRP A 60 -1.10 3.79 -8.30
C TRP A 60 0.08 3.46 -9.22
N ALA A 61 1.21 3.07 -8.62
CA ALA A 61 2.41 2.64 -9.34
C ALA A 61 3.15 1.54 -8.58
N THR A 62 3.95 0.72 -9.25
CA THR A 62 4.73 -0.34 -8.58
C THR A 62 5.62 0.25 -7.49
N ALA A 63 5.67 -0.37 -6.32
CA ALA A 63 6.46 0.10 -5.19
C ALA A 63 7.96 -0.14 -5.43
N GLY A 64 8.60 0.84 -6.07
CA GLY A 64 10.04 0.87 -6.31
C GLY A 64 10.56 -0.23 -7.24
N THR A 65 11.87 -0.46 -7.16
CA THR A 65 12.56 -1.51 -7.90
C THR A 65 13.18 -2.51 -6.92
N GLY A 66 13.21 -3.80 -7.28
CA GLY A 66 13.90 -4.83 -6.50
C GLY A 66 13.01 -5.80 -5.71
N LEU A 67 11.71 -5.53 -5.55
CA LEU A 67 10.78 -6.55 -5.07
C LEU A 67 10.46 -7.56 -6.19
N PRO A 68 10.38 -8.86 -5.90
CA PRO A 68 10.02 -9.87 -6.90
C PRO A 68 8.53 -9.77 -7.27
N MET A 69 8.21 -10.10 -8.52
CA MET A 69 6.82 -10.25 -8.98
C MET A 69 6.28 -11.62 -8.55
N VAL A 70 5.78 -11.69 -7.32
CA VAL A 70 5.12 -12.85 -6.70
C VAL A 70 4.07 -12.36 -5.71
N GLU A 71 3.22 -13.27 -5.26
CA GLU A 71 2.27 -12.99 -4.20
C GLU A 71 2.96 -12.53 -2.93
N VAL A 72 2.45 -11.44 -2.36
CA VAL A 72 2.94 -10.85 -1.13
C VAL A 72 1.81 -10.91 -0.11
N ALA A 73 1.97 -11.70 0.94
CA ALA A 73 0.91 -11.95 1.93
C ALA A 73 0.78 -10.83 2.97
N GLY A 74 1.81 -9.99 3.11
CA GLY A 74 1.81 -8.95 4.13
C GLY A 74 2.99 -8.01 4.06
N LEU A 75 2.79 -6.85 4.68
CA LEU A 75 3.69 -5.71 4.68
C LEU A 75 3.95 -5.25 6.12
N THR A 76 5.18 -4.81 6.40
CA THR A 76 5.51 -4.16 7.67
C THR A 76 6.51 -3.05 7.44
N ILE A 77 6.15 -1.83 7.84
CA ILE A 77 7.04 -0.68 7.82
C ILE A 77 7.76 -0.57 9.15
N VAL A 78 9.07 -0.34 9.12
CA VAL A 78 9.88 0.08 10.27
C VAL A 78 10.22 1.56 10.05
N PRO A 79 9.45 2.51 10.63
CA PRO A 79 9.57 3.93 10.28
C PRO A 79 10.95 4.50 10.59
N SER A 80 11.52 4.14 11.75
CA SER A 80 12.85 4.61 12.19
C SER A 80 13.99 4.18 11.26
N ALA A 81 13.82 3.08 10.54
CA ALA A 81 14.81 2.56 9.60
C ALA A 81 14.52 2.96 8.14
N ARG A 82 13.36 3.58 7.86
CA ARG A 82 12.87 3.82 6.49
C ARG A 82 12.89 2.55 5.64
N VAL A 83 12.36 1.44 6.18
CA VAL A 83 12.29 0.15 5.48
C VAL A 83 10.88 -0.41 5.50
N LEU A 84 10.43 -0.89 4.34
CA LEU A 84 9.26 -1.74 4.19
C LEU A 84 9.72 -3.19 3.97
N TYR A 85 9.25 -4.11 4.81
CA TYR A 85 9.39 -5.54 4.62
C TYR A 85 8.17 -6.12 3.92
N ALA A 86 8.39 -7.00 2.97
CA ALA A 86 7.38 -7.75 2.23
C ALA A 86 7.57 -9.25 2.46
N ALA A 87 6.56 -9.92 2.98
CA ALA A 87 6.53 -11.38 3.11
C ALA A 87 6.02 -12.00 1.81
N THR A 88 6.88 -12.71 1.09
CA THR A 88 6.57 -13.18 -0.27
C THR A 88 6.40 -14.70 -0.32
N HIS A 89 5.49 -15.18 -1.17
CA HIS A 89 5.26 -16.61 -1.35
C HIS A 89 6.40 -17.27 -2.13
N GLY A 90 7.06 -18.25 -1.51
CA GLY A 90 8.14 -19.03 -2.12
C GLY A 90 9.44 -18.27 -2.39
N ARG A 91 9.56 -17.01 -1.95
CA ARG A 91 10.77 -16.18 -2.15
C ARG A 91 11.30 -15.50 -0.88
N SER A 92 10.89 -15.97 0.31
CA SER A 92 11.32 -15.44 1.62
C SER A 92 10.83 -14.01 1.89
N ALA A 93 11.43 -13.31 2.84
CA ALA A 93 11.15 -11.90 3.11
C ALA A 93 12.07 -11.00 2.27
N TRP A 94 11.50 -9.94 1.71
CA TRP A 94 12.20 -8.90 0.95
C TRP A 94 12.07 -7.57 1.65
N LYS A 95 12.96 -6.64 1.31
CA LYS A 95 12.90 -5.27 1.82
C LYS A 95 12.99 -4.25 0.70
N LEU A 96 12.30 -3.14 0.89
CA LEU A 96 12.41 -1.92 0.09
C LEU A 96 12.85 -0.78 1.02
N THR A 97 13.86 -0.03 0.60
CA THR A 97 14.23 1.23 1.28
C THR A 97 13.22 2.30 0.88
N LEU A 98 12.63 2.94 1.87
CA LEU A 98 11.67 4.02 1.69
C LEU A 98 12.40 5.38 1.52
N PRO A 99 11.81 6.37 0.82
CA PRO A 99 12.42 7.68 0.61
C PRO A 99 12.79 8.44 1.88
#